data_AF-A0A932VN21-F1
#
_entry.id   AF-A0A932VN21-F1
#
_cell.length_a   1.000
_cell.length_b   1.000
_cell.length_c   1.000
_cell.angle_alpha   90.00
_cell.angle_beta   90.00
_cell.angle_gamma   90.00
#
_symmetry.space_group_name_H-M   'P 1'
#
loop_
_entity.id
_entity.type
_entity.pdbx_description
1 polymer ?
#
loop_
_entity_poly.entity_id
_entity_poly.type
_entity_poly.pdbx_seq_one_letter_code
_entity_poly.pdbx_strand_id
1 'polypeptide(L)'
;MDIVNIEVLDPNEAAMAKVLIRNNLAPVQAFNDYISFKKRLLKYGKPFLGDILFAMDYITKDDLDLFEDESEKEHSGFIESLCQKGFLTQEQRDDLLKQQKETGTHMAALIIERQIMTKEIYNKLFQNSAIALKLGEWLVARGKISAEKLDEALEFQKVANLENYLVHHLKFNKEVLGKIKAKMGVE
;
A
#
# COMPACT_ATOMS: atom_id res chain seq x y z
N MET A 1 -34.24 -6.69 -1.05
CA MET A 1 -32.95 -6.41 -0.38
C MET A 1 -32.10 -5.68 -1.40
N ASP A 2 -32.09 -4.36 -1.32
CA ASP A 2 -31.38 -3.53 -2.30
C ASP A 2 -29.89 -3.57 -1.98
N ILE A 3 -29.13 -4.24 -2.85
CA ILE A 3 -27.67 -4.12 -2.88
C ILE A 3 -27.41 -2.65 -3.22
N VAL A 4 -26.87 -1.90 -2.27
CA VAL A 4 -26.63 -0.47 -2.45
C VAL A 4 -25.50 -0.30 -3.45
N ASN A 5 -25.90 -0.20 -4.71
CA ASN A 5 -25.16 0.34 -5.83
C ASN A 5 -24.09 -0.58 -6.45
N ILE A 6 -24.55 -1.49 -7.32
CA ILE A 6 -23.75 -2.45 -8.11
C ILE A 6 -22.94 -1.75 -9.22
N GLU A 7 -23.18 -0.45 -9.48
CA GLU A 7 -22.53 0.30 -10.58
C GLU A 7 -21.00 0.38 -10.49
N VAL A 8 -20.43 0.15 -9.30
CA VAL A 8 -18.97 0.17 -9.07
C VAL A 8 -18.33 -1.20 -9.32
N LEU A 9 -19.14 -2.26 -9.40
CA LEU A 9 -18.69 -3.60 -9.70
C LEU A 9 -18.62 -3.80 -11.21
N ASP A 10 -17.61 -4.53 -11.68
CA ASP A 10 -17.64 -4.99 -13.06
C ASP A 10 -18.73 -6.06 -13.24
N PRO A 11 -19.12 -6.40 -14.48
CA PRO A 11 -20.19 -7.36 -14.73
C PRO A 11 -19.96 -8.74 -14.08
N ASN A 12 -18.70 -9.17 -13.98
CA ASN A 12 -18.32 -10.47 -13.45
C ASN A 12 -18.47 -10.49 -11.92
N GLU A 13 -18.00 -9.46 -11.23
CA GLU A 13 -18.18 -9.28 -9.80
C GLU A 13 -19.66 -9.11 -9.41
N ALA A 14 -20.41 -8.34 -10.20
CA ALA A 14 -21.85 -8.15 -10.00
C ALA A 14 -22.61 -9.48 -10.10
N ALA A 15 -22.28 -10.30 -11.10
CA ALA A 15 -22.87 -11.63 -11.25
C ALA A 15 -22.48 -12.55 -10.09
N MET A 16 -21.22 -12.51 -9.65
CA MET A 16 -20.72 -13.34 -8.55
C MET A 16 -21.40 -12.98 -7.23
N ALA A 17 -21.51 -11.68 -6.92
CA ALA A 17 -22.20 -11.19 -5.73
C ALA A 17 -23.66 -11.68 -5.69
N LYS A 18 -24.38 -11.58 -6.81
CA LYS A 18 -25.76 -12.09 -6.91
C LYS A 18 -25.86 -13.58 -6.61
N VAL A 19 -24.95 -14.39 -7.17
CA VAL A 19 -24.94 -15.84 -6.94
C VAL A 19 -24.65 -16.17 -5.47
N LEU A 20 -23.66 -15.52 -4.86
CA LEU A 20 -23.28 -15.77 -3.47
C LEU A 20 -24.39 -15.36 -2.48
N ILE A 21 -25.02 -14.20 -2.70
CA ILE A 21 -26.15 -13.74 -1.88
C ILE A 21 -27.35 -14.68 -2.05
N ARG A 22 -27.72 -15.03 -3.29
CA ARG A 22 -28.88 -15.89 -3.58
C ARG A 22 -28.76 -17.27 -2.92
N ASN A 23 -27.55 -17.80 -2.84
CA ASN A 23 -27.29 -19.11 -2.22
C ASN A 23 -26.95 -19.00 -0.72
N ASN A 24 -27.10 -17.82 -0.11
CA ASN A 24 -26.78 -17.56 1.30
C ASN A 24 -25.34 -17.96 1.69
N LEU A 25 -24.42 -17.89 0.73
CA LEU A 25 -23.01 -18.24 0.95
C LEU A 25 -22.25 -17.08 1.61
N ALA A 26 -22.65 -15.84 1.33
CA ALA A 26 -22.08 -14.66 1.95
C ALA A 26 -23.19 -13.64 2.28
N PRO A 27 -23.08 -12.94 3.43
CA PRO A 27 -24.07 -11.95 3.83
C PRO A 27 -24.00 -10.71 2.93
N VAL A 28 -25.15 -10.06 2.72
CA VAL A 28 -25.26 -8.80 1.94
C VAL A 28 -24.30 -7.74 2.47
N GLN A 29 -24.09 -7.68 3.80
CA GLN A 29 -23.20 -6.72 4.43
C GLN A 29 -21.77 -6.81 3.89
N ALA A 30 -21.24 -8.01 3.66
CA ALA A 30 -19.88 -8.18 3.16
C ALA A 30 -19.70 -7.58 1.75
N PHE A 31 -20.75 -7.58 0.93
CA PHE A 31 -20.71 -6.93 -0.38
C PHE A 31 -20.81 -5.40 -0.27
N ASN A 32 -21.58 -4.88 0.69
CA ASN A 32 -21.62 -3.45 0.97
C ASN A 32 -20.25 -2.95 1.45
N ASP A 33 -19.58 -3.73 2.30
CA ASP A 33 -18.23 -3.45 2.78
C ASP A 33 -17.23 -3.48 1.61
N TYR A 34 -17.34 -4.46 0.72
CA TYR A 34 -16.54 -4.53 -0.50
C TYR A 34 -16.78 -3.34 -1.45
N ILE A 35 -18.04 -2.96 -1.70
CA ILE A 35 -18.36 -1.81 -2.55
C ILE A 35 -17.75 -0.53 -1.97
N SER A 36 -17.80 -0.38 -0.64
CA SER A 36 -17.20 0.76 0.07
C SER A 36 -15.66 0.75 -0.05
N PHE A 37 -15.04 -0.43 0.07
CA PHE A 37 -13.62 -0.63 -0.20
C PHE A 37 -13.26 -0.27 -1.66
N LYS A 38 -14.00 -0.78 -2.64
CA LYS A 38 -13.75 -0.54 -4.08
C LYS A 38 -13.91 0.94 -4.45
N LYS A 39 -14.90 1.63 -3.90
CA LYS A 39 -15.06 3.10 -4.06
C LYS A 39 -13.84 3.86 -3.53
N ARG A 40 -13.30 3.47 -2.37
CA ARG A 40 -12.06 4.06 -1.83
C ARG A 40 -10.87 3.77 -2.74
N LEU A 41 -10.75 2.54 -3.21
CA LEU A 41 -9.66 2.14 -4.11
C LEU A 41 -9.69 2.89 -5.45
N LEU A 42 -10.88 3.11 -6.03
CA LEU A 42 -11.03 3.91 -7.25
C LEU A 42 -10.75 5.40 -7.03
N LYS A 43 -11.11 5.93 -5.86
CA LYS A 43 -10.94 7.37 -5.55
C LYS A 43 -9.52 7.72 -5.13
N TYR A 44 -8.86 6.86 -4.36
CA TYR A 44 -7.58 7.16 -3.71
C TYR A 44 -6.43 6.24 -4.14
N GLY A 45 -6.71 5.19 -4.92
CA GLY A 45 -5.73 4.21 -5.34
C GLY A 45 -5.57 3.06 -4.33
N LYS A 46 -4.51 2.25 -4.52
CA LYS A 46 -4.19 1.15 -3.61
C LYS A 46 -3.76 1.68 -2.24
N PRO A 47 -4.26 1.12 -1.12
CA PRO A 47 -3.85 1.55 0.21
C PRO A 47 -2.35 1.31 0.44
N PHE A 48 -1.70 2.19 1.20
CA PHE A 48 -0.31 2.01 1.58
C PHE A 48 -0.18 0.90 2.63
N LEU A 49 0.98 0.23 2.65
CA LEU A 49 1.22 -0.87 3.58
C LEU A 49 1.11 -0.41 5.03
N GLY A 50 1.59 0.80 5.35
CA GLY A 50 1.47 1.39 6.69
C GLY A 50 0.01 1.55 7.13
N ASP A 51 -0.86 2.04 6.26
CA ASP A 51 -2.30 2.21 6.56
C ASP A 51 -2.97 0.87 6.82
N ILE A 52 -2.62 -0.15 6.04
CA ILE A 52 -3.16 -1.52 6.20
C ILE A 52 -2.73 -2.09 7.55
N LEU A 53 -1.43 -2.03 7.85
CA LEU A 53 -0.88 -2.54 9.10
C LEU A 53 -1.47 -1.82 10.32
N PHE A 54 -1.68 -0.51 10.23
CA PHE A 54 -2.33 0.26 11.28
C PHE A 54 -3.81 -0.13 11.44
N ALA A 55 -4.55 -0.25 10.34
CA ALA A 55 -5.97 -0.65 10.37
C ALA A 55 -6.20 -2.11 10.84
N MET A 56 -5.18 -2.96 10.73
CA MET A 56 -5.18 -4.33 11.27
C MET A 56 -4.75 -4.39 12.75
N ASP A 57 -4.49 -3.25 13.39
CA ASP A 57 -3.92 -3.16 14.74
C ASP A 57 -2.58 -3.92 14.89
N TYR A 58 -1.81 -4.03 13.79
CA TYR A 58 -0.50 -4.69 13.79
C TYR A 58 0.63 -3.74 14.19
N ILE A 59 0.44 -2.44 13.93
CA ILE A 59 1.36 -1.39 14.31
C ILE A 59 0.58 -0.20 14.87
N THR A 60 1.29 0.66 15.59
CA THR A 60 0.76 1.92 16.12
C THR A 60 1.22 3.10 15.26
N LYS A 61 0.68 4.29 15.55
CA LYS A 61 1.15 5.53 14.91
C LYS A 61 2.60 5.83 15.28
N ASP A 62 2.97 5.59 16.54
CA ASP A 62 4.34 5.75 17.03
C ASP A 62 5.35 4.87 16.26
N ASP A 63 4.95 3.67 15.83
CA ASP A 63 5.81 2.79 15.02
C ASP A 63 6.06 3.36 13.62
N LEU A 64 5.06 4.04 13.03
CA LEU A 64 5.21 4.73 11.74
C LEU A 64 6.10 5.97 11.90
N ASP A 65 5.90 6.75 12.96
CA ASP A 65 6.68 7.96 13.21
C ASP A 65 8.16 7.59 13.47
N LEU A 66 8.41 6.52 14.23
CA LEU A 66 9.77 6.00 14.43
C LEU A 66 10.41 5.50 13.12
N PHE A 67 9.63 4.85 12.25
CA PHE A 67 10.12 4.44 10.94
C PHE A 67 10.48 5.65 10.07
N GLU A 68 9.66 6.70 10.07
CA GLU A 68 9.92 7.94 9.34
C GLU A 68 11.23 8.60 9.82
N ASP A 69 11.43 8.71 11.14
CA ASP A 69 12.66 9.24 11.75
C ASP A 69 13.92 8.45 11.34
N GLU A 70 13.81 7.11 11.27
CA GLU A 70 14.94 6.26 10.86
C GLU A 70 15.16 6.32 9.35
N SER A 71 14.10 6.35 8.55
CA SER A 71 14.18 6.53 7.09
C SER A 71 14.79 7.88 6.73
N GLU A 72 14.59 8.92 7.54
CA GLU A 72 15.19 10.24 7.30
C GLU A 72 16.74 10.19 7.37
N LYS A 73 17.30 9.39 8.27
CA LYS A 73 18.76 9.17 8.34
C LYS A 73 19.29 8.49 7.09
N GLU A 74 18.55 7.51 6.59
CA GLU A 74 18.85 6.82 5.32
C GLU A 74 18.74 7.77 4.12
N HIS A 75 17.80 8.73 4.15
CA HIS A 75 17.71 9.77 3.13
C HIS A 75 18.98 10.63 3.08
N SER A 76 19.57 11.01 4.21
CA SER A 76 20.85 11.74 4.21
C SER A 76 21.98 10.92 3.57
N GLY A 77 22.08 9.62 3.87
CA GLY A 77 23.03 8.71 3.24
C GLY A 77 22.80 8.54 1.73
N PHE A 78 21.54 8.56 1.31
CA PHE A 78 21.18 8.55 -0.10
C PHE A 78 21.59 9.85 -0.83
N ILE A 79 21.47 11.02 -0.20
CA ILE A 79 21.93 12.29 -0.79
C ILE A 79 23.43 12.27 -1.02
N GLU A 80 24.18 11.75 -0.06
CA GLU A 80 25.62 11.54 -0.21
C GLU A 80 25.91 10.62 -1.41
N SER A 81 25.18 9.52 -1.56
CA SER A 81 25.31 8.65 -2.74
C SER A 81 24.95 9.36 -4.05
N LEU A 82 23.95 10.25 -4.06
CA LEU A 82 23.58 11.01 -5.26
C LEU A 82 24.69 11.99 -5.66
N CYS A 83 25.33 12.65 -4.68
CA CYS A 83 26.47 13.52 -4.91
C CYS A 83 27.67 12.75 -5.48
N GLN A 84 28.01 11.59 -4.90
CA GLN A 84 29.10 10.74 -5.37
C GLN A 84 28.88 10.20 -6.79
N LYS A 85 27.62 9.97 -7.17
CA LYS A 85 27.24 9.52 -8.52
C LYS A 85 27.06 10.66 -9.53
N GLY A 86 27.28 11.91 -9.11
CA GLY A 86 27.17 13.09 -9.96
C GLY A 86 25.74 13.53 -10.29
N PHE A 87 24.73 13.02 -9.57
CA PHE A 87 23.34 13.50 -9.70
C PHE A 87 23.11 14.83 -8.96
N LEU A 88 23.94 15.12 -7.96
CA LEU A 88 23.95 16.36 -7.20
C LEU A 88 25.36 16.95 -7.20
N THR A 89 25.46 18.27 -7.20
CA THR A 89 26.72 18.94 -6.85
C THR A 89 26.90 18.97 -5.34
N GLN A 90 28.15 19.15 -4.90
CA GLN A 90 28.49 19.35 -3.50
C GLN A 90 27.73 20.53 -2.88
N GLU A 91 27.60 21.62 -3.64
CA GLU A 91 26.86 22.81 -3.24
C GLU A 91 25.36 22.53 -3.07
N GLN A 92 24.74 21.82 -4.01
CA GLN A 92 23.33 21.40 -3.91
C GLN A 92 23.10 20.49 -2.70
N ARG A 93 24.02 19.56 -2.43
CA ARG A 93 23.97 18.70 -1.25
C ARG A 93 23.97 19.50 0.04
N ASP A 94 24.95 20.40 0.19
CA ASP A 94 25.14 21.16 1.42
C ASP A 94 23.98 22.13 1.67
N ASP A 95 23.42 22.73 0.61
CA ASP A 95 22.25 23.58 0.70
C ASP A 95 20.96 22.81 1.07
N LEU A 96 20.76 21.61 0.50
CA LEU A 96 19.66 20.73 0.87
C LEU A 96 19.71 20.31 2.35
N LEU A 97 20.88 19.89 2.82
CA LEU A 97 21.09 19.49 4.23
C LEU A 97 20.88 20.66 5.19
N LYS A 98 21.37 21.85 4.82
CA LYS A 98 21.16 23.06 5.61
C LYS A 98 19.66 23.39 5.71
N GLN A 99 18.95 23.39 4.59
CA GLN A 99 17.54 23.72 4.57
C GLN A 99 16.69 22.69 5.33
N GLN A 100 16.95 21.39 5.16
CA GLN A 100 16.28 20.34 5.94
C GLN A 100 16.43 20.60 7.44
N LYS A 101 17.63 20.94 7.90
CA LYS A 101 17.90 21.23 9.30
C LYS A 101 17.17 22.49 9.81
N GLU A 102 16.99 23.49 8.96
CA GLU A 102 16.32 24.74 9.30
C GLU A 102 14.79 24.61 9.33
N THR A 103 14.21 23.83 8.40
CA THR A 103 12.75 23.77 8.22
C THR A 103 12.11 22.49 8.74
N GLY A 104 12.89 21.42 8.95
CA GLY A 104 12.37 20.08 9.20
C GLY A 104 11.63 19.48 7.99
N THR A 105 11.78 20.07 6.80
CA THR A 105 11.12 19.58 5.60
C THR A 105 11.78 18.29 5.13
N HIS A 106 10.97 17.28 4.82
CA HIS A 106 11.45 16.01 4.32
C HIS A 106 12.35 16.17 3.09
N MET A 107 13.52 15.52 3.10
CA MET A 107 14.56 15.68 2.07
C MET A 107 14.05 15.44 0.63
N ALA A 108 13.21 14.41 0.45
CA ALA A 108 12.61 14.12 -0.85
C ALA A 108 11.76 15.29 -1.37
N ALA A 109 11.04 15.99 -0.50
CA ALA A 109 10.23 17.14 -0.87
C ALA A 109 11.12 18.30 -1.31
N LEU A 110 12.19 18.59 -0.56
CA LEU A 110 13.15 19.65 -0.90
C LEU A 110 13.80 19.45 -2.28
N ILE A 111 14.17 18.21 -2.61
CA ILE A 111 14.73 17.86 -3.92
C ILE A 111 13.77 18.14 -5.06
N ILE A 112 12.49 17.78 -4.87
CA ILE A 112 11.44 17.95 -5.86
C ILE A 112 11.09 19.44 -6.01
N GLU A 113 10.95 20.15 -4.90
CA GLU A 113 10.65 21.60 -4.87
C GLU A 113 11.73 22.42 -5.57
N ARG A 114 13.00 22.04 -5.38
CA ARG A 114 14.14 22.67 -6.06
C ARG A 114 14.34 22.21 -7.50
N GLN A 115 13.44 21.35 -8.00
CA GLN A 115 13.47 20.81 -9.36
C GLN A 115 14.79 20.12 -9.72
N ILE A 116 15.51 19.59 -8.71
CA ILE A 116 16.77 18.91 -8.94
C ILE A 116 16.52 17.57 -9.65
N MET A 117 15.42 16.91 -9.30
CA MET A 117 14.87 15.80 -10.06
C MET A 117 13.36 15.68 -9.83
N THR A 118 12.68 14.95 -10.70
CA THR A 118 11.25 14.68 -10.54
C THR A 118 11.00 13.62 -9.46
N LYS A 119 9.77 13.58 -8.95
CA LYS A 119 9.33 12.57 -7.97
C LYS A 119 9.52 11.14 -8.51
N GLU A 120 9.25 10.91 -9.79
CA GLU A 120 9.41 9.59 -10.41
C GLU A 120 10.89 9.17 -10.44
N ILE A 121 11.79 10.08 -10.83
CA ILE A 121 13.23 9.81 -10.87
C ILE A 121 13.75 9.55 -9.46
N TYR A 122 13.38 10.41 -8.50
CA TYR A 122 13.75 10.26 -7.10
C TYR A 122 13.34 8.88 -6.56
N ASN A 123 12.06 8.52 -6.72
CA ASN A 123 11.55 7.24 -6.25
C ASN A 123 12.28 6.06 -6.91
N LYS A 124 12.56 6.15 -8.22
CA LYS A 124 13.29 5.11 -8.93
C LYS A 124 14.72 4.97 -8.42
N LEU A 125 15.42 6.06 -8.14
CA LEU A 125 16.79 6.01 -7.63
C LEU A 125 16.83 5.55 -6.17
N PHE A 126 15.90 6.03 -5.34
CA PHE A 126 15.82 5.68 -3.92
C PHE A 126 15.45 4.21 -3.73
N GLN A 127 14.40 3.71 -4.40
CA GLN A 127 13.98 2.30 -4.30
C GLN A 127 15.04 1.31 -4.79
N ASN A 128 15.89 1.71 -5.74
CA ASN A 128 17.00 0.89 -6.22
C ASN A 128 18.28 1.07 -5.38
N SER A 129 18.27 1.95 -4.39
CA SER A 129 19.38 2.08 -3.46
C SER A 129 19.30 0.98 -2.41
N ALA A 130 20.43 0.40 -2.04
CA ALA A 130 20.52 -0.54 -0.92
C ALA A 130 20.21 0.11 0.45
N ILE A 131 19.99 1.43 0.45
CA ILE A 131 19.80 2.32 1.59
C ILE A 131 18.30 2.50 1.88
N ALA A 132 17.42 2.22 0.91
CA ALA A 132 15.98 2.37 1.10
C ALA A 132 15.43 1.34 2.09
N LEU A 133 15.11 1.83 3.29
CA LEU A 133 14.47 1.06 4.32
C LEU A 133 13.02 0.77 3.92
N LYS A 134 12.67 -0.51 3.80
CA LYS A 134 11.28 -0.90 3.55
C LYS A 134 10.55 -1.09 4.87
N LEU A 135 9.42 -0.40 5.03
CA LEU A 135 8.61 -0.46 6.25
C LEU A 135 8.36 -1.90 6.75
N GLY A 136 7.94 -2.79 5.85
CA GLY A 136 7.67 -4.18 6.20
C GLY A 136 8.89 -4.92 6.76
N GLU A 137 10.02 -4.84 6.05
CA GLU A 137 11.28 -5.49 6.45
C GLU A 137 11.80 -4.90 7.78
N TRP A 138 11.68 -3.57 7.95
CA TRP A 138 12.08 -2.88 9.18
C TRP A 138 11.23 -3.31 10.38
N LEU A 139 9.91 -3.38 10.24
CA LEU A 139 9.01 -3.80 11.32
C LEU A 139 9.28 -5.24 11.76
N VAL A 140 9.57 -6.15 10.82
CA VAL A 140 9.94 -7.54 11.12
C VAL A 140 11.29 -7.59 11.83
N ALA A 141 12.31 -6.87 11.32
CA ALA A 141 13.64 -6.84 11.92
C ALA A 141 13.63 -6.29 13.36
N ARG A 142 12.71 -5.38 13.67
CA ARG A 142 12.49 -4.82 15.01
C ARG A 142 11.58 -5.67 15.90
N GLY A 143 11.05 -6.79 15.40
CA GLY A 143 10.13 -7.66 16.13
C GLY A 143 8.78 -7.03 16.42
N LYS A 144 8.39 -5.98 15.69
CA LYS A 144 7.09 -5.30 15.86
C LYS A 144 5.95 -6.12 15.26
N ILE A 145 6.22 -6.78 14.14
CA ILE A 145 5.32 -7.74 13.50
C ILE A 145 6.09 -9.01 13.18
N SER A 146 5.38 -10.13 13.04
CA SER A 146 5.97 -11.36 12.51
C SER A 146 5.96 -11.33 10.98
N ALA A 147 6.76 -12.20 10.36
CA ALA A 147 6.78 -12.33 8.90
C ALA A 147 5.39 -12.72 8.35
N GLU A 148 4.65 -13.56 9.07
CA GLU A 148 3.32 -13.99 8.69
C GLU A 148 2.31 -12.82 8.68
N LYS A 149 2.40 -11.91 9.66
CA LYS A 149 1.57 -10.69 9.69
C LYS A 149 1.91 -9.74 8.55
N LEU A 150 3.19 -9.63 8.20
CA LEU A 150 3.61 -8.85 7.05
C LEU A 150 3.06 -9.44 5.75
N ASP A 151 3.17 -10.76 5.58
CA ASP A 151 2.65 -11.46 4.40
C ASP A 151 1.14 -11.27 4.27
N GLU A 152 0.39 -11.37 5.38
CA GLU A 152 -1.05 -11.11 5.39
C GLU A 152 -1.39 -9.69 4.94
N ALA A 153 -0.67 -8.68 5.45
CA ALA A 153 -0.89 -7.28 5.06
C ALA A 153 -0.50 -7.01 3.60
N LEU A 154 0.54 -7.67 3.09
CA LEU A 154 0.93 -7.59 1.68
C LEU A 154 -0.10 -8.26 0.76
N GLU A 155 -0.64 -9.40 1.16
CA GLU A 155 -1.75 -10.05 0.44
C GLU A 155 -2.99 -9.16 0.45
N PHE A 156 -3.29 -8.52 1.58
CA PHE A 156 -4.36 -7.53 1.67
C PHE A 156 -4.16 -6.36 0.70
N GLN A 157 -2.93 -5.85 0.60
CA GLN A 157 -2.59 -4.77 -0.32
C GLN A 157 -2.79 -5.16 -1.79
N LYS A 158 -2.71 -6.46 -2.11
CA LYS A 158 -2.96 -7.01 -3.46
C LYS A 158 -4.45 -7.21 -3.75
N VAL A 159 -5.35 -7.06 -2.78
CA VAL A 159 -6.80 -7.19 -3.00
C VAL A 159 -7.30 -6.11 -3.96
N ALA A 160 -7.55 -6.51 -5.21
CA ALA A 160 -8.01 -5.63 -6.28
C ALA A 160 -9.46 -5.91 -6.72
N ASN A 161 -9.97 -7.12 -6.48
CA ASN A 161 -11.26 -7.60 -6.97
C ASN A 161 -12.07 -8.30 -5.86
N LEU A 162 -13.35 -8.55 -6.14
CA LEU A 162 -14.28 -9.17 -5.19
C LEU A 162 -13.79 -10.54 -4.72
N GLU A 163 -13.21 -11.34 -5.62
CA GLU A 163 -12.74 -12.69 -5.29
C GLU A 163 -11.67 -12.65 -4.19
N ASN A 164 -10.64 -11.84 -4.39
CA ASN A 164 -9.58 -11.66 -3.39
C ASN A 164 -10.17 -11.12 -2.09
N TYR A 165 -11.11 -10.17 -2.16
CA TYR A 165 -11.75 -9.63 -0.97
C TYR A 165 -12.47 -10.71 -0.16
N LEU A 166 -13.25 -11.58 -0.81
CA LEU A 166 -13.98 -12.65 -0.14
C LEU A 166 -13.02 -13.67 0.51
N VAL A 167 -11.94 -14.01 -0.19
CA VAL A 167 -10.93 -14.94 0.36
C VAL A 167 -10.26 -14.36 1.60
N HIS A 168 -9.84 -13.10 1.56
CA HIS A 168 -9.08 -12.50 2.66
C HIS A 168 -9.95 -12.05 3.83
N HIS A 169 -11.13 -11.47 3.57
CA HIS A 169 -12.01 -10.94 4.63
C HIS A 169 -13.03 -11.94 5.16
N LEU A 170 -13.55 -12.81 4.31
CA LEU A 170 -14.56 -13.80 4.71
C LEU A 170 -14.00 -15.21 4.82
N LYS A 171 -12.68 -15.39 4.64
CA LYS A 171 -12.00 -16.69 4.65
C LYS A 171 -12.67 -17.71 3.70
N PHE A 172 -13.16 -17.22 2.56
CA PHE A 172 -13.81 -18.06 1.56
C PHE A 172 -12.80 -19.02 0.91
N ASN A 173 -13.25 -20.26 0.65
CA ASN A 173 -12.44 -21.24 -0.05
C ASN A 173 -12.32 -20.88 -1.55
N LYS A 174 -11.10 -20.68 -2.03
CA LYS A 174 -10.78 -20.39 -3.45
C LYS A 174 -11.34 -21.45 -4.41
N GLU A 175 -11.33 -22.73 -4.04
CA GLU A 175 -11.89 -23.80 -4.88
C GLU A 175 -13.40 -23.67 -5.07
N VAL A 176 -14.10 -23.22 -4.03
CA VAL A 176 -15.56 -22.99 -4.10
C VAL A 176 -15.86 -21.81 -5.02
N LEU A 177 -15.09 -20.73 -4.92
CA LEU A 177 -15.21 -19.58 -5.82
C LEU A 177 -14.89 -19.96 -7.28
N GLY A 178 -13.86 -20.77 -7.51
CA GLY A 178 -13.52 -21.29 -8.85
C GLY A 178 -14.63 -22.14 -9.45
N LYS A 179 -15.27 -23.01 -8.66
CA LYS A 179 -16.43 -23.79 -9.11
C LYS A 179 -17.64 -22.91 -9.45
N ILE A 180 -17.85 -21.82 -8.69
CA ILE A 180 -18.92 -20.85 -8.95
C ILE A 180 -18.65 -20.11 -10.26
N LYS A 181 -17.43 -19.60 -10.47
CA LYS A 181 -16.99 -18.96 -11.72
C LYS A 181 -17.19 -19.85 -12.94
N ALA A 182 -16.72 -21.10 -12.86
CA ALA A 182 -16.86 -22.08 -13.94
C ALA A 182 -18.34 -22.34 -14.30
N LYS A 183 -19.23 -22.40 -13.30
CA LYS A 183 -20.68 -22.55 -13.54
C LYS A 183 -21.34 -21.29 -14.11
N MET A 184 -20.75 -20.12 -13.89
CA MET A 184 -21.25 -18.85 -14.41
C MET A 184 -20.72 -18.53 -15.82
N GLY A 185 -19.73 -19.27 -16.32
CA GLY A 185 -19.07 -18.96 -17.60
C GLY A 185 -18.22 -17.69 -17.54
N VAL A 186 -17.69 -17.37 -16.37
CA VAL A 186 -16.88 -16.18 -16.10
C VAL A 186 -15.43 -16.63 -15.87
N GLU A 187 -14.51 -16.23 -16.75
CA GLU A 187 -13.05 -16.42 -16.57
C GLU A 187 -12.46 -15.28 -15.71
#